data_AF-A0A0K0CV34-F1
#
_entry.id   AF-A0A0K0CV34-F1
#
_cell.length_a   1.000
_cell.length_b   1.000
_cell.length_c   1.000
_cell.angle_alpha   90.00
_cell.angle_beta   90.00
_cell.angle_gamma   90.00
#
_symmetry.space_group_name_H-M   'P 1'
#
loop_
_entity.id
_entity.type
_entity.pdbx_description
1 polymer ?
#
loop_
_entity_poly.entity_id
_entity_poly.type
_entity_poly.pdbx_seq_one_letter_code
_entity_poly.pdbx_strand_id
1 'polypeptide(L)'
;MGTIQYLMISQYTCQTIFESSIMDSTCPRTFAHITKWPQKVVVGCDYPIRVHLLRDPEQKRPPRALYIGRDSMARSIAFVEDLQEYTLYDQSYQLLYLITRNALGTLHCTVYRLLNLFPGDNDPLMFDIRYVNSFEMHFLNKVRTNWMEDPYSESVFYATANGNITSIHALPMNRVLSALQDGISGKRVFSYDSSTRSVIRDWDYCLLRDGPLADPVSCSAEREQWMLKEGMYVFNLQRNTAIHVMINIMEVKSFSSDSCKL
;
A
#
# COMPACT_ATOMS: atom_id res chain seq x y z
N MET A 1 24.08 -14.07 1.64
CA MET A 1 23.27 -13.39 2.69
C MET A 1 22.62 -12.18 2.03
N GLY A 2 21.29 -12.18 1.88
CA GLY A 2 20.58 -11.01 1.36
C GLY A 2 20.36 -10.01 2.48
N THR A 3 20.76 -8.76 2.29
CA THR A 3 20.43 -7.66 3.21
C THR A 3 18.98 -7.25 2.99
N ILE A 4 18.16 -7.30 4.02
CA ILE A 4 16.79 -6.77 3.99
C ILE A 4 16.90 -5.25 3.84
N GLN A 5 16.25 -4.71 2.81
CA GLN A 5 16.18 -3.27 2.58
C GLN A 5 14.75 -2.81 2.79
N TYR A 6 14.56 -1.81 3.64
CA TYR A 6 13.26 -1.21 3.90
C TYR A 6 13.07 0.05 3.06
N LEU A 7 11.87 0.24 2.54
CA LEU A 7 11.40 1.48 1.93
C LEU A 7 10.37 2.11 2.86
N MET A 8 10.69 3.29 3.38
CA MET A 8 9.74 4.08 4.16
C MET A 8 9.05 5.09 3.25
N ILE A 9 7.72 5.11 3.33
CA ILE A 9 6.87 6.11 2.71
C ILE A 9 6.09 6.79 3.83
N SER A 10 6.30 8.09 4.03
CA SER A 10 5.52 8.89 4.99
C SER A 10 4.76 9.97 4.25
N GLN A 11 3.47 10.12 4.55
CA GLN A 11 2.62 11.17 4.00
C GLN A 11 2.12 12.05 5.14
N TYR A 12 2.53 13.31 5.16
CA TYR A 12 2.08 14.28 6.14
C TYR A 12 1.84 15.63 5.46
N THR A 13 0.64 16.20 5.64
CA THR A 13 0.27 17.53 5.13
C THR A 13 0.69 17.75 3.66
N CYS A 14 0.32 16.82 2.78
CA CYS A 14 0.64 16.84 1.35
C CYS A 14 2.13 16.70 0.98
N GLN A 15 3.01 16.46 1.95
CA GLN A 15 4.39 16.06 1.71
C GLN A 15 4.47 14.54 1.77
N THR A 16 4.95 13.91 0.69
CA THR A 16 5.37 12.52 0.77
C THR A 16 6.90 12.47 0.87
N ILE A 17 7.40 11.83 1.92
CA ILE A 17 8.82 11.62 2.15
C ILE A 17 9.15 10.16 1.91
N PHE A 18 10.26 9.95 1.20
CA PHE A 18 10.76 8.63 0.83
C PHE A 18 12.16 8.44 1.37
N GLU A 19 12.37 7.29 1.99
CA GLU A 19 13.70 6.86 2.40
C GLU A 19 13.86 5.38 2.08
N SER A 20 14.77 5.08 1.15
CA SER A 20 15.13 3.72 0.76
C SER A 20 16.42 3.29 1.45
N SER A 21 16.69 1.97 1.45
CA SER A 21 17.92 1.41 1.99
C SER A 21 18.11 1.69 3.48
N ILE A 22 17.01 1.84 4.22
CA ILE A 22 17.04 1.93 5.68
C ILE A 22 17.58 0.59 6.18
N MET A 23 18.65 0.62 6.97
CA MET A 23 19.21 -0.59 7.56
C MET A 23 18.34 -1.01 8.73
N ASP A 24 18.27 -2.32 8.99
CA ASP A 24 17.68 -2.84 10.20
C ASP A 24 18.27 -2.13 11.43
N SER A 25 17.42 -1.77 12.41
CA SER A 25 17.76 -1.04 13.63
C SER A 25 18.27 0.41 13.49
N THR A 26 18.26 1.00 12.28
CA THR A 26 18.59 2.43 12.11
C THR A 26 17.34 3.30 12.06
N CYS A 27 17.34 4.43 12.78
CA CYS A 27 16.26 5.42 12.63
C CYS A 27 16.35 6.04 11.23
N PRO A 28 15.23 6.13 10.47
CA PRO A 28 15.21 6.81 9.20
C PRO A 28 15.69 8.26 9.39
N ARG A 29 16.60 8.71 8.52
CA ARG A 29 17.15 10.06 8.50
C ARG A 29 16.04 11.12 8.47
N THR A 30 14.92 10.77 7.85
CA THR A 30 13.69 11.58 7.81
C THR A 30 13.18 11.98 9.19
N PHE A 31 13.34 11.12 10.21
CA PHE A 31 12.95 11.40 11.59
C PHE A 31 14.10 12.01 12.42
N ALA A 32 15.36 11.68 12.09
CA ALA A 32 16.53 12.09 12.86
C ALA A 32 16.96 13.56 12.61
N HIS A 33 16.70 14.13 11.43
CA HIS A 33 17.21 15.46 11.05
C HIS A 33 16.09 16.39 10.55
N ILE A 34 15.31 16.96 11.46
CA ILE A 34 14.37 18.04 11.11
C ILE A 34 15.11 19.35 10.76
N THR A 35 16.36 19.54 11.21
CA THR A 35 16.99 20.87 11.25
C THR A 35 18.03 21.19 10.16
N LYS A 36 18.58 20.22 9.41
CA LYS A 36 19.52 20.48 8.29
C LYS A 36 19.40 19.41 7.21
N TRP A 37 18.80 19.75 6.07
CA TRP A 37 18.47 18.80 4.99
C TRP A 37 19.44 18.91 3.80
N PRO A 38 20.07 17.82 3.32
CA PRO A 38 20.55 17.71 1.95
C PRO A 38 19.37 17.39 1.00
N GLN A 39 19.39 17.97 -0.20
CA GLN A 39 18.47 17.83 -1.34
C GLN A 39 17.18 17.02 -1.10
N LYS A 40 16.23 17.64 -0.40
CA LYS A 40 14.85 17.17 -0.29
C LYS A 40 14.17 17.41 -1.65
N VAL A 41 13.76 16.35 -2.36
CA VAL A 41 12.76 16.50 -3.43
C VAL A 41 11.41 16.68 -2.75
N VAL A 42 11.09 17.92 -2.37
CA VAL A 42 9.74 18.28 -1.94
C VAL A 42 8.90 18.40 -3.18
N VAL A 43 8.08 17.39 -3.45
CA VAL A 43 6.98 17.58 -4.40
C VAL A 43 5.90 18.34 -3.66
N GLY A 44 5.71 19.61 -3.99
CA GLY A 44 4.56 20.38 -3.53
C GLY A 44 3.33 19.82 -4.21
N CYS A 45 2.47 19.13 -3.47
CA CYS A 45 1.26 18.56 -4.02
C CYS A 45 0.04 19.30 -3.51
N ASP A 46 -0.79 19.78 -4.44
CA ASP A 46 -2.14 20.25 -4.12
C ASP A 46 -3.09 19.06 -3.83
N TYR A 47 -2.67 17.82 -4.14
CA TYR A 47 -3.51 16.61 -4.12
C TYR A 47 -2.76 15.36 -3.59
N PRO A 48 -3.46 14.34 -3.08
CA PRO A 48 -2.84 13.14 -2.53
C PRO A 48 -2.00 12.38 -3.58
N ILE A 49 -0.75 12.05 -3.25
CA ILE A 49 0.10 11.17 -4.06
C ILE A 49 -0.29 9.72 -3.76
N ARG A 50 -0.59 8.94 -4.80
CA ARG A 50 -0.68 7.48 -4.71
C ARG A 50 0.67 6.85 -5.03
N VAL A 51 1.00 5.77 -4.34
CA VAL A 51 2.26 5.04 -4.49
C VAL A 51 1.96 3.59 -4.79
N HIS A 52 2.51 3.07 -5.88
CA HIS A 52 2.47 1.64 -6.22
C HIS A 52 3.87 1.07 -6.17
N LEU A 53 4.00 -0.14 -5.65
CA LEU A 53 5.27 -0.87 -5.67
C LEU A 53 5.35 -1.69 -6.95
N LEU A 54 6.33 -1.38 -7.80
CA LEU A 54 6.62 -2.08 -9.04
C LEU A 54 7.76 -3.06 -8.83
N ARG A 55 7.56 -4.33 -9.17
CA ARG A 55 8.66 -5.31 -9.21
C ARG A 55 9.10 -5.54 -10.66
N ASP A 56 10.39 -5.81 -10.81
CA ASP A 56 10.92 -6.33 -12.07
C ASP A 56 10.40 -7.76 -12.23
N PRO A 57 9.59 -8.07 -13.26
CA PRO A 57 9.10 -9.43 -13.48
C PRO A 57 10.25 -10.42 -13.68
N GLU A 58 11.40 -9.96 -14.19
CA GLU A 58 12.61 -10.78 -14.34
C GLU A 58 13.44 -10.90 -13.05
N GLN A 59 13.07 -10.18 -11.99
CA GLN A 59 13.79 -10.08 -10.72
C GLN A 59 15.27 -9.69 -10.85
N LYS A 60 15.67 -9.07 -11.96
CA LYS A 60 17.06 -8.64 -12.20
C LYS A 60 17.34 -7.29 -11.56
N ARG A 61 16.31 -6.45 -11.42
CA ARG A 61 16.41 -5.07 -10.93
C ARG A 61 15.68 -4.91 -9.61
N PRO A 62 16.14 -3.98 -8.75
CA PRO A 62 15.46 -3.68 -7.49
C PRO A 62 14.04 -3.15 -7.75
N PRO A 63 13.08 -3.36 -6.82
CA PRO A 63 11.75 -2.78 -6.91
C PRO A 63 11.80 -1.25 -7.07
N ARG A 64 10.82 -0.71 -7.80
CA ARG A 64 10.63 0.72 -8.00
C ARG A 64 9.32 1.16 -7.38
N ALA A 65 9.24 2.39 -6.90
CA ALA A 65 7.97 3.00 -6.54
C ALA A 65 7.45 3.82 -7.73
N LEU A 66 6.22 3.55 -8.16
CA LEU A 66 5.48 4.40 -9.07
C LEU A 66 4.67 5.39 -8.26
N TYR A 67 4.85 6.65 -8.58
CA TYR A 67 4.09 7.73 -7.99
C TYR A 67 3.00 8.16 -8.97
N ILE A 68 1.84 8.55 -8.46
CA ILE A 68 0.77 9.13 -9.25
C ILE A 68 0.24 10.30 -8.44
N GLY A 69 0.32 11.51 -8.99
CA GLY A 69 -0.09 12.72 -8.31
C GLY A 69 -0.46 13.81 -9.29
N ARG A 70 -0.37 15.07 -8.86
CA ARG A 70 -0.48 16.26 -9.71
C ARG A 70 0.66 17.20 -9.34
N ASP A 71 1.48 17.58 -10.31
CA ASP A 71 2.54 18.57 -10.15
C ASP A 71 2.16 19.86 -10.88
N SER A 72 2.55 21.01 -10.33
CA SER A 72 2.41 22.33 -10.96
C SER A 72 3.49 22.62 -12.00
N MET A 73 4.58 21.84 -12.04
CA MET A 73 5.76 22.09 -12.89
C MET A 73 6.14 20.96 -13.88
N ALA A 74 5.27 19.96 -14.06
CA ALA A 74 5.35 18.94 -15.10
C ALA A 74 6.68 18.15 -15.20
N ARG A 75 7.36 17.83 -14.09
CA ARG A 75 8.54 16.95 -14.13
C ARG A 75 8.25 15.53 -13.64
N SER A 76 8.00 14.67 -14.62
CA SER A 76 8.13 13.20 -14.67
C SER A 76 7.81 12.40 -13.40
N ILE A 77 6.52 12.21 -13.17
CA ILE A 77 5.90 11.07 -12.49
C ILE A 77 4.59 10.82 -13.29
N ALA A 78 4.07 9.61 -13.38
CA ALA A 78 2.83 9.33 -14.15
C ALA A 78 1.67 10.21 -13.64
N PHE A 79 1.45 11.36 -14.26
CA PHE A 79 0.43 12.30 -13.82
C PHE A 79 -0.88 11.89 -14.49
N VAL A 80 -1.84 11.50 -13.66
CA VAL A 80 -3.20 11.28 -14.10
C VAL A 80 -4.04 12.38 -13.47
N GLU A 81 -4.57 13.26 -14.33
CA GLU A 81 -5.49 14.30 -13.91
C GLU A 81 -6.77 13.63 -13.35
N ASP A 82 -7.31 14.13 -12.24
CA ASP A 82 -8.49 13.61 -11.51
C ASP A 82 -8.32 12.29 -10.72
N LEU A 83 -7.39 12.24 -9.76
CA LEU A 83 -7.37 11.19 -8.74
C LEU A 83 -8.41 11.46 -7.63
N GLN A 84 -9.65 10.99 -7.80
CA GLN A 84 -10.70 11.20 -6.78
C GLN A 84 -10.94 10.01 -5.84
N GLU A 85 -10.70 8.76 -6.27
CA GLU A 85 -10.98 7.58 -5.44
C GLU A 85 -9.72 6.78 -5.13
N TYR A 86 -9.26 5.94 -6.05
CA TYR A 86 -8.09 5.09 -5.86
C TYR A 86 -7.52 4.61 -7.20
N THR A 87 -6.35 3.99 -7.15
CA THR A 87 -5.67 3.40 -8.29
C THR A 87 -5.37 1.93 -7.99
N LEU A 88 -5.34 1.10 -9.03
CA LEU A 88 -4.85 -0.27 -8.94
C LEU A 88 -3.79 -0.52 -10.00
N TYR A 89 -2.72 -1.22 -9.67
CA TYR A 89 -1.69 -1.63 -10.60
C TYR A 89 -1.61 -3.15 -10.71
N ASP A 90 -1.90 -3.66 -11.91
CA ASP A 90 -1.72 -5.05 -12.27
C ASP A 90 -0.36 -5.24 -12.93
N GLN A 91 0.57 -5.80 -12.15
CA GLN A 91 1.92 -6.06 -12.60
C GLN A 91 1.98 -7.15 -13.69
N SER A 92 1.03 -8.09 -13.74
CA SER A 92 1.04 -9.19 -14.70
C SER A 92 0.92 -8.69 -16.14
N TYR A 93 0.12 -7.64 -16.35
CA TYR A 93 -0.05 -7.02 -17.67
C TYR A 93 0.49 -5.60 -17.78
N GLN A 94 1.10 -5.07 -16.71
CA GLN A 94 1.57 -3.69 -16.59
C GLN A 94 0.42 -2.69 -16.83
N LEU A 95 -0.75 -2.97 -16.27
CA LEU A 95 -1.94 -2.14 -16.41
C LEU A 95 -2.17 -1.32 -15.15
N LEU A 96 -2.35 -0.01 -15.33
CA LEU A 96 -2.77 0.92 -14.31
C LEU A 96 -4.26 1.21 -14.50
N TYR A 97 -5.05 0.91 -13.48
CA TYR A 97 -6.47 1.24 -13.40
C TYR A 97 -6.62 2.51 -12.57
N LEU A 98 -7.11 3.56 -13.20
CA LEU A 98 -7.52 4.79 -12.54
C LEU A 98 -9.01 4.72 -12.23
N ILE A 99 -9.38 4.77 -10.95
CA ILE A 99 -10.78 4.81 -10.54
C ILE A 99 -11.14 6.23 -10.13
N THR A 100 -12.20 6.75 -10.77
CA THR A 100 -12.76 8.07 -10.51
C THR A 100 -14.23 7.94 -10.16
N ARG A 101 -14.75 8.90 -9.38
CA ARG A 101 -16.18 9.02 -9.12
C ARG A 101 -16.67 10.31 -9.75
N ASN A 102 -17.73 10.25 -10.54
CA ASN A 102 -18.33 11.47 -11.08
C ASN A 102 -19.28 12.12 -10.05
N ALA A 103 -19.80 13.32 -10.37
CA ALA A 103 -20.72 14.05 -9.49
C ALA A 103 -22.02 13.28 -9.14
N LEU A 104 -22.41 12.29 -9.95
CA LEU A 104 -23.59 11.43 -9.72
C LEU A 104 -23.26 10.21 -8.86
N GLY A 105 -22.00 10.05 -8.42
CA GLY A 105 -21.55 8.93 -7.62
C GLY A 105 -21.25 7.66 -8.41
N THR A 106 -21.30 7.70 -9.74
CA THR A 106 -20.94 6.60 -10.62
C THR A 106 -19.42 6.47 -10.68
N LEU A 107 -18.93 5.23 -10.55
CA LEU A 107 -17.52 4.90 -10.62
C LEU A 107 -17.12 4.66 -12.08
N HIS A 108 -16.08 5.34 -12.54
CA HIS A 108 -15.48 5.17 -13.85
C HIS A 108 -14.05 4.64 -13.71
N CYS A 109 -13.69 3.65 -14.53
CA CYS A 109 -12.34 3.13 -14.61
C CYS A 109 -11.71 3.52 -15.94
N THR A 110 -10.53 4.12 -15.89
CA THR A 110 -9.67 4.33 -17.05
C THR A 110 -8.44 3.46 -16.94
N VAL A 111 -8.14 2.71 -17.99
CA VAL A 111 -7.06 1.73 -18.04
C VAL A 111 -5.93 2.29 -18.89
N TYR A 112 -4.74 2.34 -18.30
CA TYR A 112 -3.50 2.67 -18.97
C TYR A 112 -2.57 1.46 -18.97
N ARG A 113 -1.76 1.33 -20.01
CA ARG A 113 -0.63 0.41 -20.04
C ARG A 113 0.63 1.20 -19.79
N LEU A 114 1.39 0.78 -18.78
CA LEU A 114 2.67 1.39 -18.43
C LEU A 114 3.78 0.63 -19.15
N LEU A 115 4.62 1.36 -19.87
CA LEU A 115 5.72 0.80 -20.65
C LEU A 115 7.05 1.36 -20.16
N ASN A 116 8.11 0.59 -20.38
CA ASN A 116 9.48 0.97 -20.03
C ASN A 116 9.63 1.40 -18.55
N LEU A 117 8.92 0.72 -17.65
CA LEU A 117 9.01 0.93 -16.19
C LEU A 117 10.41 0.70 -15.64
N PHE A 118 11.18 -0.14 -16.34
CA PHE A 118 12.58 -0.41 -16.07
C PHE A 118 13.37 -0.30 -17.38
N PRO A 119 13.76 0.91 -17.81
CA PRO A 119 14.60 1.07 -18.99
C PRO A 119 15.98 0.46 -18.71
N GLY A 120 16.57 -0.17 -19.71
CA GLY A 120 17.97 -0.61 -19.65
C GLY A 120 18.91 0.59 -19.83
N ASP A 121 20.19 0.43 -19.45
CA ASP A 121 21.19 1.50 -19.57
C ASP A 121 21.36 2.01 -21.01
N ASN A 122 21.02 1.17 -22.00
CA ASN A 122 21.10 1.48 -23.43
C ASN A 122 19.74 1.77 -24.09
N ASP A 123 18.64 1.82 -23.31
CA ASP A 123 17.32 2.11 -23.85
C ASP A 123 17.00 3.61 -23.72
N PRO A 124 16.98 4.36 -24.84
CA PRO A 124 16.70 5.80 -24.81
C PRO A 124 15.22 6.11 -24.55
N LEU A 125 14.34 5.09 -24.57
CA LEU A 125 12.91 5.31 -24.38
C LEU A 125 12.61 5.59 -22.91
N MET A 126 12.18 6.83 -22.65
CA MET A 126 11.59 7.20 -21.37
C MET A 126 10.35 6.34 -21.07
N PHE A 127 9.99 6.29 -19.79
CA PHE A 127 8.71 5.81 -19.31
C PHE A 127 7.55 6.33 -20.19
N ASP A 128 6.71 5.41 -20.70
CA ASP A 128 5.60 5.71 -21.60
C ASP A 128 4.28 5.20 -21.00
N ILE A 129 3.21 5.95 -21.19
CA ILE A 129 1.86 5.61 -20.71
C ILE A 129 0.94 5.60 -21.92
N ARG A 130 0.30 4.45 -22.17
CA ARG A 130 -0.67 4.31 -23.26
C ARG A 130 -2.06 4.12 -22.73
N TYR A 131 -2.99 4.96 -23.17
CA TYR A 131 -4.41 4.72 -22.96
C TYR A 131 -4.82 3.39 -23.62
N VAL A 132 -5.53 2.56 -22.87
CA VAL A 132 -6.06 1.27 -23.35
C VAL A 132 -7.56 1.37 -23.53
N ASN A 133 -8.28 1.74 -22.47
CA ASN A 133 -9.73 1.80 -22.48
C ASN A 133 -10.29 2.63 -21.32
N SER A 134 -11.56 2.99 -21.36
CA SER A 134 -12.31 3.58 -20.24
C SER A 134 -13.74 3.05 -20.24
N PHE A 135 -14.28 2.76 -19.06
CA PHE A 135 -15.62 2.20 -18.90
C PHE A 135 -16.25 2.57 -17.55
N GLU A 136 -17.58 2.56 -17.50
CA GLU A 136 -18.32 2.61 -16.25
C GLU A 136 -18.14 1.28 -15.50
N MET A 137 -17.75 1.36 -14.23
CA MET A 137 -17.52 0.17 -13.42
C MET A 137 -18.84 -0.52 -13.07
N HIS A 138 -18.79 -1.85 -12.99
CA HIS A 138 -19.93 -2.65 -12.56
C HIS A 138 -20.45 -2.19 -11.18
N PHE A 139 -21.77 -2.13 -11.01
CA PHE A 139 -22.41 -1.56 -9.81
C PHE A 139 -21.99 -2.25 -8.50
N LEU A 140 -21.63 -3.54 -8.56
CA LEU A 140 -21.12 -4.30 -7.41
C LEU A 140 -19.80 -3.76 -6.84
N ASN A 141 -19.07 -2.92 -7.58
CA ASN A 141 -17.87 -2.27 -7.06
C ASN A 141 -18.17 -1.14 -6.07
N LYS A 142 -19.41 -0.63 -6.02
CA LYS A 142 -19.80 0.43 -5.06
C LYS A 142 -19.69 -0.03 -3.60
N VAL A 143 -19.77 -1.34 -3.34
CA VAL A 143 -19.66 -1.93 -1.99
C VAL A 143 -18.25 -2.45 -1.68
N ARG A 144 -17.30 -2.32 -2.63
CA ARG A 144 -15.92 -2.77 -2.46
C ARG A 144 -15.06 -1.60 -2.05
N THR A 145 -14.41 -1.73 -0.89
CA THR A 145 -13.60 -0.68 -0.29
C THR A 145 -12.22 -1.23 0.08
N ASN A 146 -11.28 -0.34 0.42
CA ASN A 146 -9.94 -0.70 0.91
C ASN A 146 -9.22 -1.67 -0.03
N TRP A 147 -9.19 -1.33 -1.32
CA TRP A 147 -8.42 -2.11 -2.28
C TRP A 147 -6.93 -2.03 -1.95
N MET A 148 -6.24 -3.17 -2.00
CA MET A 148 -4.82 -3.28 -1.66
C MET A 148 -4.15 -4.26 -2.61
N GLU A 149 -3.05 -3.81 -3.22
CA GLU A 149 -2.20 -4.65 -4.07
C GLU A 149 -1.18 -5.39 -3.22
N ASP A 150 -1.01 -6.68 -3.50
CA ASP A 150 0.12 -7.45 -3.02
C ASP A 150 0.86 -8.06 -4.22
N PRO A 151 1.96 -7.44 -4.66
CA PRO A 151 2.76 -7.94 -5.78
C PRO A 151 3.60 -9.16 -5.42
N TYR A 152 3.62 -9.61 -4.15
CA TYR A 152 4.32 -10.82 -3.73
C TYR A 152 3.42 -12.05 -3.81
N SER A 153 2.14 -11.91 -3.44
CA SER A 153 1.14 -12.97 -3.61
C SER A 153 0.39 -12.92 -4.96
N GLU A 154 0.77 -11.98 -5.84
CA GLU A 154 0.10 -11.74 -7.14
C GLU A 154 -1.41 -11.59 -7.00
N SER A 155 -1.83 -10.91 -5.93
CA SER A 155 -3.22 -10.79 -5.54
C SER A 155 -3.58 -9.35 -5.21
N VAL A 156 -4.84 -9.01 -5.42
CA VAL A 156 -5.47 -7.78 -4.95
C VAL A 156 -6.50 -8.15 -3.90
N PHE A 157 -6.46 -7.44 -2.78
CA PHE A 157 -7.42 -7.59 -1.70
C PHE A 157 -8.43 -6.44 -1.73
N TYR A 158 -9.66 -6.72 -1.33
CA TYR A 158 -10.65 -5.69 -1.05
C TYR A 158 -11.58 -6.14 0.05
N ALA A 159 -12.19 -5.17 0.74
CA ALA A 159 -13.18 -5.40 1.77
C ALA A 159 -14.60 -5.18 1.23
N THR A 160 -15.56 -5.95 1.74
CA THR A 160 -16.99 -5.67 1.60
C THR A 160 -17.64 -5.65 2.98
N ALA A 161 -18.67 -4.83 3.15
CA ALA A 161 -19.45 -4.78 4.39
C ALA A 161 -20.90 -5.18 4.10
N ASN A 162 -21.44 -6.10 4.91
CA ASN A 162 -22.83 -6.51 4.88
C ASN A 162 -23.40 -6.50 6.30
N GLY A 163 -24.14 -5.44 6.63
CA GLY A 163 -24.56 -5.15 7.99
C GLY A 163 -23.32 -4.95 8.87
N ASN A 164 -23.22 -5.73 9.95
CA ASN A 164 -22.06 -5.67 10.83
C ASN A 164 -20.90 -6.54 10.32
N ILE A 165 -21.06 -7.39 9.31
CA ILE A 165 -19.99 -8.29 8.90
C ILE A 165 -19.12 -7.63 7.84
N THR A 166 -17.82 -7.51 8.10
CA THR A 166 -16.81 -7.11 7.11
C THR A 166 -16.07 -8.35 6.61
N SER A 167 -16.05 -8.56 5.30
CA SER A 167 -15.34 -9.66 4.65
C SER A 167 -14.18 -9.15 3.80
N ILE A 168 -13.03 -9.81 3.87
CA ILE A 168 -11.88 -9.55 3.01
C ILE A 168 -11.87 -10.61 1.91
N HIS A 169 -11.72 -10.15 0.68
CA HIS A 169 -11.68 -10.96 -0.53
C HIS A 169 -10.33 -10.83 -1.18
N ALA A 170 -9.78 -11.95 -1.65
CA ALA A 170 -8.58 -12.01 -2.47
C ALA A 170 -8.98 -12.29 -3.92
N LEU A 171 -8.41 -11.51 -4.83
CA LEU A 171 -8.62 -11.62 -6.26
C LEU A 171 -7.24 -11.76 -6.93
N PRO A 172 -7.03 -12.74 -7.83
CA PRO A 172 -5.80 -12.78 -8.62
C PRO A 172 -5.58 -11.48 -9.39
N MET A 173 -4.34 -10.98 -9.44
CA MET A 173 -4.01 -9.69 -10.07
C MET A 173 -4.51 -9.60 -11.52
N ASN A 174 -4.36 -10.70 -12.28
CA ASN A 174 -4.83 -10.83 -13.66
C ASN A 174 -6.37 -10.85 -13.83
N ARG A 175 -7.15 -10.75 -12.74
CA ARG A 175 -8.62 -10.71 -12.75
C ARG A 175 -9.18 -9.34 -12.34
N VAL A 176 -8.33 -8.35 -12.10
CA VAL A 176 -8.75 -6.99 -11.71
C VAL A 176 -9.70 -6.39 -12.74
N LEU A 177 -9.37 -6.44 -14.03
CA LEU A 177 -10.24 -5.92 -15.09
C LEU A 177 -11.65 -6.55 -15.05
N SER A 178 -11.74 -7.87 -14.96
CA SER A 178 -13.04 -8.56 -14.89
C SER A 178 -13.81 -8.23 -13.60
N ALA A 179 -13.12 -8.00 -12.49
CA ALA A 179 -13.78 -7.57 -11.26
C ALA A 179 -14.36 -6.15 -11.39
N LEU A 180 -13.64 -5.24 -12.05
CA LEU A 180 -14.07 -3.86 -12.27
C LEU A 180 -15.18 -3.76 -13.33
N GLN A 181 -15.06 -4.48 -14.44
CA GLN A 181 -15.97 -4.41 -15.58
C GLN A 181 -17.19 -5.33 -15.45
N ASP A 182 -17.00 -6.58 -15.03
CA ASP A 182 -18.06 -7.60 -14.99
C ASP A 182 -18.55 -7.88 -13.56
N GLY A 183 -17.96 -7.23 -12.56
CA GLY A 183 -18.35 -7.44 -11.16
C GLY A 183 -17.95 -8.80 -10.60
N ILE A 184 -17.00 -9.51 -11.21
CA ILE A 184 -16.49 -10.79 -10.67
C ILE A 184 -15.97 -10.58 -9.24
N SER A 185 -16.38 -11.46 -8.33
CA SER A 185 -15.96 -11.41 -6.93
C SER A 185 -14.71 -12.25 -6.69
N GLY A 186 -13.83 -11.75 -5.83
CA GLY A 186 -12.70 -12.50 -5.28
C GLY A 186 -13.14 -13.57 -4.28
N LYS A 187 -12.24 -14.52 -4.02
CA LYS A 187 -12.41 -15.55 -3.00
C LYS A 187 -12.38 -14.90 -1.63
N ARG A 188 -13.41 -15.11 -0.81
CA ARG A 188 -13.40 -14.64 0.58
C ARG A 188 -12.31 -15.37 1.36
N VAL A 189 -11.38 -14.63 1.92
CA VAL A 189 -10.25 -15.15 2.72
C VAL A 189 -10.43 -14.89 4.20
N PHE A 190 -11.20 -13.87 4.57
CA PHE A 190 -11.44 -13.52 5.97
C PHE A 190 -12.81 -12.88 6.14
N SER A 191 -13.36 -12.97 7.35
CA SER A 191 -14.59 -12.29 7.73
C SER A 191 -14.61 -12.04 9.23
N TYR A 192 -15.05 -10.86 9.64
CA TYR A 192 -15.22 -10.50 11.04
C TYR A 192 -16.47 -9.66 11.24
N ASP A 193 -17.03 -9.72 12.45
CA ASP A 193 -18.12 -8.85 12.85
C ASP A 193 -17.54 -7.52 13.34
N SER A 194 -17.83 -6.41 12.65
CA SER A 194 -17.39 -5.05 12.98
C SER A 194 -18.02 -4.49 14.28
N SER A 195 -19.13 -5.04 14.76
CA SER A 195 -19.70 -4.67 16.06
C SER A 195 -18.82 -5.16 17.20
N THR A 196 -18.19 -6.31 17.01
CA THR A 196 -16.98 -6.67 17.73
C THR A 196 -15.82 -5.99 17.02
N ARG A 197 -15.54 -4.71 17.29
CA ARG A 197 -14.24 -4.12 16.89
C ARG A 197 -13.13 -4.94 17.58
N SER A 198 -12.80 -6.09 17.03
CA SER A 198 -11.53 -6.74 17.18
C SER A 198 -10.60 -5.79 16.45
N VAL A 199 -9.87 -4.99 17.23
CA VAL A 199 -8.43 -4.91 16.98
C VAL A 199 -8.04 -6.31 16.54
N ILE A 200 -7.65 -6.49 15.27
CA ILE A 200 -7.21 -7.79 14.75
C ILE A 200 -6.27 -8.30 15.83
N ARG A 201 -6.73 -9.27 16.61
CA ARG A 201 -5.94 -9.70 17.76
C ARG A 201 -4.77 -10.41 17.13
N ASP A 202 -3.61 -10.36 17.76
CA ASP A 202 -2.40 -10.93 17.16
C ASP A 202 -2.59 -12.39 16.74
N TRP A 203 -3.51 -13.09 17.41
CA TRP A 203 -3.97 -14.42 17.06
C TRP A 203 -4.66 -14.54 15.68
N ASP A 204 -5.48 -13.56 15.30
CA ASP A 204 -6.20 -13.54 14.01
C ASP A 204 -5.20 -13.42 12.84
N TYR A 205 -4.10 -12.68 13.02
CA TYR A 205 -3.01 -12.61 12.05
C TYR A 205 -2.33 -13.96 11.84
N CYS A 206 -2.03 -14.68 12.92
CA CYS A 206 -1.42 -16.01 12.82
C CYS A 206 -2.37 -17.04 12.21
N LEU A 207 -3.67 -16.97 12.51
CA LEU A 207 -4.67 -17.79 11.84
C LEU A 207 -4.78 -17.49 10.34
N LEU A 208 -4.59 -16.23 9.93
CA LEU A 208 -4.56 -15.84 8.53
C LEU A 208 -3.33 -16.40 7.78
N ARG A 209 -2.16 -16.37 8.42
CA ARG A 209 -0.90 -16.84 7.83
C ARG A 209 -0.78 -18.36 7.84
N ASP A 210 -1.04 -18.98 8.98
CA ASP A 210 -0.73 -20.39 9.26
C ASP A 210 -1.99 -21.28 9.22
N GLY A 211 -3.18 -20.68 9.06
CA GLY A 211 -4.44 -21.41 8.97
C GLY A 211 -4.75 -22.22 10.24
N PRO A 212 -5.31 -23.43 10.12
CA PRO A 212 -5.60 -24.28 11.28
C PRO A 212 -4.33 -24.86 11.95
N LEU A 213 -3.15 -24.67 11.36
CA LEU A 213 -1.86 -25.06 11.94
C LEU A 213 -1.24 -23.95 12.78
N ALA A 214 -1.91 -22.79 12.92
CA ALA A 214 -1.45 -21.72 13.78
C ALA A 214 -1.27 -22.23 15.22
N ASP A 215 -0.11 -21.92 15.80
CA ASP A 215 0.22 -22.25 17.18
C ASP A 215 0.17 -20.97 18.05
N PRO A 216 -0.67 -20.92 19.10
CA PRO A 216 -0.82 -19.72 19.92
C PRO A 216 0.45 -19.33 20.67
N VAL A 217 1.30 -20.30 21.00
CA VAL A 217 2.57 -20.04 21.70
C VAL A 217 3.57 -19.37 20.76
N SER A 218 3.79 -19.95 19.59
CA SER A 218 4.64 -19.38 18.53
C SER A 218 4.17 -17.98 18.12
N CYS A 219 2.86 -17.81 17.93
CA CYS A 219 2.26 -16.53 17.57
C CYS A 219 2.47 -15.45 18.64
N SER A 220 2.26 -15.80 19.92
CA SER A 220 2.50 -14.88 21.04
C SER A 220 3.98 -14.52 21.17
N ALA A 221 4.89 -15.48 20.95
CA ALA A 221 6.32 -15.26 21.01
C ALA A 221 6.80 -14.36 19.85
N GLU A 222 6.30 -14.60 18.64
CA GLU A 222 6.57 -13.75 17.47
C GLU A 222 6.08 -12.32 17.70
N ARG A 223 4.89 -12.15 18.27
CA ARG A 223 4.38 -10.84 18.66
C ARG A 223 5.26 -10.17 19.70
N GLU A 224 5.63 -10.88 20.76
CA GLU A 224 6.46 -10.32 21.82
C GLU A 224 7.81 -9.89 21.26
N GLN A 225 8.42 -10.72 20.41
CA GLN A 225 9.63 -10.37 19.68
C GLN A 225 9.44 -9.16 18.77
N TRP A 226 8.31 -9.06 18.07
CA TRP A 226 7.99 -7.89 17.24
C TRP A 226 7.79 -6.63 18.09
N MET A 227 7.04 -6.68 19.18
CA MET A 227 6.83 -5.54 20.09
C MET A 227 8.13 -5.09 20.76
N LEU A 228 9.02 -6.03 21.11
CA LEU A 228 10.36 -5.73 21.61
C LEU A 228 11.24 -5.09 20.54
N LYS A 229 11.22 -5.63 19.31
CA LYS A 229 11.95 -5.09 18.14
C LYS A 229 11.51 -3.66 17.79
N GLU A 230 10.21 -3.38 17.86
CA GLU A 230 9.61 -2.08 17.56
C GLU A 230 9.65 -1.10 18.76
N GLY A 231 10.22 -1.50 19.90
CA GLY A 231 10.37 -0.64 21.08
C GLY A 231 9.04 -0.29 21.75
N MET A 232 7.98 -1.09 21.54
CA MET A 232 6.65 -0.87 22.11
C MET A 232 6.47 -1.45 23.51
N TYR A 233 7.44 -2.24 23.99
CA TYR A 233 7.52 -2.65 25.39
C TYR A 233 8.11 -1.54 26.25
N VAL A 234 7.30 -0.53 26.56
CA VAL A 234 7.61 0.39 27.66
C VAL A 234 7.08 -0.25 28.94
N PHE A 235 7.97 -0.80 29.77
CA PHE A 235 7.65 -0.95 31.19
C PHE A 235 7.39 0.44 31.74
N ASN A 236 6.13 0.85 31.95
CA ASN A 236 5.82 1.61 33.16
C ASN A 236 4.34 1.78 33.51
N LEU A 237 4.16 1.91 34.82
CA LEU A 237 2.97 2.43 35.47
C LEU A 237 2.45 3.71 34.80
N GLN A 238 1.12 3.75 34.64
CA GLN A 238 0.26 4.93 34.56
C GLN A 238 0.22 5.78 33.27
N ARG A 239 -1.03 5.85 32.75
CA ARG A 239 -1.72 6.88 31.96
C ARG A 239 -1.84 6.73 30.44
N ASN A 240 -3.06 6.33 30.08
CA ASN A 240 -3.90 6.63 28.92
C ASN A 240 -3.41 7.70 27.93
N THR A 241 -3.01 7.25 26.74
CA THR A 241 -3.40 7.82 25.43
C THR A 241 -3.11 6.78 24.35
N ALA A 242 -4.10 6.36 23.56
CA ALA A 242 -3.94 5.44 22.45
C ALA A 242 -4.01 6.21 21.12
N ILE A 243 -2.99 6.04 20.27
CA ILE A 243 -2.95 6.56 18.90
C ILE A 243 -3.48 5.47 17.97
N HIS A 244 -4.49 5.80 17.15
CA HIS A 244 -5.02 4.93 16.11
C HIS A 244 -4.05 4.89 14.91
N VAL A 245 -3.50 3.70 14.61
CA VAL A 245 -2.79 3.43 13.35
C VAL A 245 -3.56 2.35 12.59
N MET A 246 -3.99 2.69 11.39
CA MET A 246 -4.66 1.78 10.45
C MET A 246 -3.62 0.84 9.85
N ILE A 247 -3.89 -0.47 9.96
CA ILE A 247 -2.96 -1.56 9.67
C ILE A 247 -2.73 -1.68 8.15
N ASN A 248 -1.49 -1.46 7.72
CA ASN A 248 -0.96 -1.84 6.40
C ASN A 248 -0.14 -3.12 6.60
N ILE A 249 -0.56 -4.24 6.03
CA ILE A 249 0.24 -5.47 6.01
C ILE A 249 1.15 -5.42 4.78
N MET A 250 2.23 -4.66 4.94
CA MET A 250 3.56 -4.89 4.35
C MET A 250 4.50 -4.24 5.35
N GLU A 251 5.11 -5.06 6.23
CA GLU A 251 6.08 -4.69 7.28
C GLU A 251 6.22 -3.18 7.53
N VAL A 252 5.22 -2.57 8.18
CA VAL A 252 5.27 -1.16 8.56
C VAL A 252 5.99 -1.07 9.89
N LYS A 253 7.26 -0.65 9.85
CA LYS A 253 7.94 -0.15 11.05
C LYS A 253 7.38 1.21 11.40
N SER A 254 6.72 1.33 12.54
CA SER A 254 6.24 2.61 13.05
C SER A 254 7.37 3.30 13.80
N PHE A 255 7.99 4.31 13.20
CA PHE A 255 8.98 5.13 13.87
C PHE A 255 8.27 6.30 14.58
N SER A 256 8.37 6.37 15.91
CA SER A 256 7.95 7.55 16.67
C SER A 256 9.11 8.54 16.77
N SER A 257 8.82 9.85 16.78
CA SER A 257 9.84 10.89 16.97
C SER A 257 10.58 10.77 18.31
N ASP A 258 9.95 10.14 19.31
CA ASP A 258 10.53 9.97 20.63
C ASP A 258 11.48 8.76 20.68
N SER A 259 11.25 7.74 19.83
CA SER A 259 12.13 6.59 19.66
C SER A 259 13.44 6.94 18.92
N CYS A 260 13.49 8.10 18.26
CA CYS A 260 14.63 8.57 17.45
C CYS A 260 15.46 9.67 18.12
N LYS A 261 15.17 10.03 19.38
CA LYS A 261 15.98 10.96 20.17
C LYS A 261 17.01 10.16 20.98
N LEU A 262 18.20 9.96 20.40
CA LEU A 262 19.42 9.64 21.15
C LEU A 262 20.19 10.93 21.42
#